data_AF-A0A2H0PJI7-F1
#
_entry.id   AF-A0A2H0PJI7-F1
#
_cell.length_a   1.000
_cell.length_b   1.000
_cell.length_c   1.000
_cell.angle_alpha   90.00
_cell.angle_beta   90.00
_cell.angle_gamma   90.00
#
_symmetry.space_group_name_H-M   'P 1'
#
loop_
_entity.id
_entity.type
_entity.pdbx_description
1 polymer ?
#
loop_
_entity_poly.entity_id
_entity_poly.type
_entity_poly.pdbx_seq_one_letter_code
_entity_poly.pdbx_strand_id
1 'polypeptide(L)' 'MKYSTKKVRGKIVPHLAEQRVIKTIMDMRDRHGLSFQKIADFFSGIGIPTKRKQRKWNKEVIRCIYGNAQINQ' A
#
# COMPACT_ATOMS: atom_id res chain seq x y z
N MET A 1 7.29 -20.00 -6.87
CA MET A 1 7.88 -18.77 -6.33
C MET A 1 7.36 -18.56 -4.90
N LYS A 2 8.19 -18.92 -3.92
CA LYS A 2 7.88 -18.91 -2.49
C LYS A 2 8.15 -17.50 -1.97
N TYR A 3 7.10 -16.74 -1.64
CA TYR A 3 7.26 -15.42 -1.02
C TYR A 3 7.83 -15.63 0.38
N SER A 4 9.11 -15.32 0.55
CA SER A 4 9.80 -15.34 1.84
C SER A 4 9.23 -14.24 2.73
N THR A 5 8.15 -14.56 3.44
CA THR A 5 7.61 -13.80 4.55
C THR A 5 8.63 -13.81 5.69
N LYS A 6 9.11 -12.64 6.10
CA LYS A 6 9.92 -12.54 7.32
C LYS A 6 8.96 -12.47 8.50
N LYS A 7 8.70 -13.62 9.15
CA LYS A 7 8.02 -13.63 10.45
C LYS A 7 8.94 -13.00 11.48
N VAL A 8 8.61 -11.79 11.93
CA VAL A 8 9.23 -11.18 13.12
C VAL A 8 8.12 -11.07 14.16
N ARG A 9 8.27 -11.82 15.27
CA ARG A 9 7.34 -11.81 16.42
C ARG A 9 5.85 -12.02 16.07
N GLY A 10 5.54 -13.02 15.25
CA GLY A 10 4.14 -13.42 14.97
C GLY A 10 3.34 -12.50 14.05
N LYS A 11 3.91 -11.38 13.57
CA LYS A 11 3.24 -10.48 12.62
C LYS A 11 3.76 -10.71 11.19
N ILE A 12 2.84 -10.75 10.21
CA ILE A 12 3.18 -10.80 8.78
C ILE A 12 3.65 -9.39 8.40
N VAL A 13 4.95 -9.14 8.41
CA VAL A 13 5.50 -7.82 8.09
C VAL A 13 5.68 -7.69 6.57
N PRO A 14 5.05 -6.70 5.92
CA PRO A 14 5.28 -6.39 4.52
C PRO A 14 6.76 -6.00 4.29
N HIS A 15 7.32 -6.30 3.11
CA HIS A 15 8.69 -5.90 2.76
C HIS A 15 8.86 -4.36 2.88
N LEU A 16 10.08 -3.84 3.11
CA LEU A 16 10.33 -2.39 3.29
C LEU A 16 9.65 -1.50 2.24
N ALA A 17 9.54 -1.98 1.00
CA ALA A 17 8.85 -1.30 -0.09
C ALA A 17 7.33 -1.15 0.17
N GLU A 18 6.68 -2.19 0.69
CA GLU A 18 5.25 -2.16 1.00
C GLU A 18 4.95 -1.27 2.21
N GLN A 19 5.85 -1.25 3.21
CA GLN A 19 5.73 -0.32 4.34
C GLN A 19 5.83 1.14 3.88
N ARG A 20 6.73 1.45 2.93
CA ARG A 20 6.81 2.79 2.33
C ARG A 20 5.49 3.15 1.64
N VAL A 21 4.93 2.24 0.85
CA VAL A 21 3.64 2.46 0.18
C VAL A 21 2.52 2.73 1.20
N ILE A 22 2.41 1.92 2.26
CA ILE A 22 1.41 2.13 3.31
C ILE A 22 1.58 3.50 3.96
N LYS A 23 2.82 3.85 4.35
CA LYS A 23 3.11 5.15 4.96
C LYS A 23 2.73 6.31 4.03
N THR A 24 3.05 6.22 2.75
CA THR A 24 2.70 7.23 1.76
C THR A 24 1.18 7.32 1.55
N ILE A 25 0.46 6.20 1.49
CA ILE A 25 -1.01 6.20 1.39
C ILE A 25 -1.63 6.90 2.59
N MET A 26 -1.16 6.58 3.80
CA MET A 26 -1.65 7.21 5.03
C MET A 26 -1.34 8.71 5.04
N ASP A 27 -0.11 9.11 4.71
CA ASP A 27 0.31 10.51 4.65
C ASP A 27 -0.53 11.31 3.63
N MET A 28 -0.72 10.75 2.43
CA MET A 28 -1.56 11.36 1.39
C MET A 28 -3.04 11.47 1.76
N ARG A 29 -3.55 10.52 2.55
CA ARG A 29 -4.95 10.50 2.97
C ARG A 29 -5.18 11.43 4.16
N ASP A 30 -4.41 11.25 5.24
CA ASP A 30 -4.59 11.94 6.51
C ASP A 30 -4.03 13.37 6.49
N ARG A 31 -2.87 13.62 5.86
CA ARG A 31 -2.27 14.96 5.83
C ARG A 31 -2.75 15.81 4.67
N HIS A 32 -2.88 15.20 3.49
CA HIS A 32 -3.24 15.93 2.26
C HIS A 32 -4.72 15.84 1.89
N GLY A 33 -5.52 15.04 2.59
CA GLY A 33 -6.95 14.89 2.31
C GLY A 33 -7.26 14.30 0.93
N LEU A 34 -6.30 13.62 0.28
CA LEU A 34 -6.48 13.12 -1.08
C LEU A 34 -7.51 11.98 -1.12
N SER A 35 -8.26 11.91 -2.23
CA SER A 35 -9.17 10.79 -2.47
C SER A 35 -8.39 9.54 -2.83
N PHE A 36 -8.93 8.36 -2.50
CA PHE A 36 -8.31 7.08 -2.84
C PHE A 36 -8.06 6.90 -4.34
N GLN A 37 -8.87 7.55 -5.18
CA GLN A 37 -8.69 7.59 -6.63
C GLN A 37 -7.41 8.37 -7.00
N LYS A 38 -7.24 9.60 -6.48
CA LYS A 38 -6.03 10.40 -6.73
C LYS A 38 -4.76 9.71 -6.25
N ILE A 39 -4.85 9.02 -5.11
CA ILE A 39 -3.73 8.23 -4.59
C ILE A 39 -3.41 7.09 -5.57
N ALA A 40 -4.40 6.35 -6.05
CA ALA A 40 -4.20 5.29 -7.04
C ALA A 40 -3.60 5.81 -8.37
N ASP A 41 -4.05 6.97 -8.84
CA ASP A 41 -3.52 7.62 -10.04
C ASP A 41 -2.05 8.04 -9.83
N PHE A 42 -1.73 8.60 -8.67
CA PHE A 42 -0.35 8.93 -8.29
C PHE A 42 0.54 7.69 -8.31
N PHE A 43 0.15 6.61 -7.62
CA PHE A 43 0.91 5.36 -7.58
C PHE A 43 1.07 4.69 -8.96
N SER A 44 0.07 4.84 -9.83
CA SER A 44 0.14 4.37 -11.21
C SER A 44 1.08 5.22 -12.07
N GLY A 45 1.11 6.53 -11.85
CA GLY A 45 1.98 7.47 -12.59
C GLY A 45 3.46 7.34 -12.25
N ILE A 46 3.79 7.04 -10.98
CA ILE A 46 5.19 6.85 -10.54
C ILE A 46 5.76 5.45 -10.85
N GLY A 47 4.95 4.55 -11.43
CA GLY A 47 5.40 3.23 -11.86
C GLY A 47 5.70 2.25 -10.73
N ILE A 48 5.10 2.41 -9.54
CA ILE A 48 5.30 1.45 -8.44
C ILE A 48 4.67 0.10 -8.82
N PRO A 49 5.47 -0.99 -8.90
CA PRO A 49 4.97 -2.29 -9.32
C PRO A 49 4.02 -2.87 -8.27
N THR A 50 2.84 -3.29 -8.71
CA THR A 50 1.91 -4.02 -7.85
C THR A 50 2.38 -5.47 -7.69
N LYS A 51 2.06 -6.09 -6.54
CA LYS A 51 2.37 -7.50 -6.25
C LYS A 51 1.94 -8.49 -7.34
N ARG A 52 0.90 -8.16 -8.12
CA ARG A 52 0.36 -9.01 -9.21
C ARG A 52 0.87 -8.65 -10.61
N LYS A 53 1.93 -7.84 -10.75
CA LYS A 53 2.37 -7.26 -12.03
C LYS A 53 1.23 -6.54 -12.80
N GLN A 54 0.19 -6.08 -12.09
CA GLN A 54 -0.84 -5.25 -12.71
C GLN A 54 -0.25 -3.88 -13.01
N ARG A 55 -0.53 -3.37 -14.21
CA ARG A 55 -0.01 -2.11 -14.76
C ARG A 55 -0.56 -0.86 -14.05
N LYS A 56 -1.63 -0.97 -13.27
CA LYS A 56 -2.30 0.17 -12.61
C LYS A 56 -2.75 -0.18 -11.19
N TRP A 57 -2.70 0.80 -10.31
CA TRP A 57 -3.29 0.74 -8.98
C TRP A 57 -4.79 1.01 -9.05
N ASN A 58 -5.59 0.21 -8.35
CA ASN A 58 -7.04 0.42 -8.23
C ASN A 58 -7.35 1.12 -6.89
N LYS A 59 -8.28 2.08 -6.89
CA LYS A 59 -8.78 2.76 -5.69
C LYS A 59 -9.22 1.77 -4.60
N GLU A 60 -9.80 0.63 -4.98
CA GLU A 60 -10.28 -0.38 -4.03
C GLU A 60 -9.13 -1.05 -3.29
N VAL A 61 -8.01 -1.26 -3.99
CA VAL A 61 -6.79 -1.79 -3.39
C VAL A 61 -6.20 -0.79 -2.40
N ILE A 62 -6.13 0.50 -2.77
CA ILE A 62 -5.69 1.56 -1.87
C ILE A 62 -6.58 1.64 -0.63
N ARG A 63 -7.91 1.59 -0.80
CA ARG A 63 -8.87 1.60 0.31
C ARG A 63 -8.68 0.39 1.23
N CYS A 64 -8.49 -0.80 0.67
CA CYS A 64 -8.24 -2.03 1.42
C CYS A 64 -6.94 -1.94 2.22
N ILE A 65 -5.86 -1.43 1.61
CA ILE A 65 -4.58 -1.24 2.28
C ILE A 65 -4.70 -0.22 3.42
N TYR A 66 -5.37 0.91 3.18
CA TYR A 66 -5.60 1.93 4.19
C TYR A 66 -6.41 1.40 5.38
N GLY A 67 -7.51 0.69 5.13
CA GLY A 67 -8.32 0.08 6.19
C GLY A 67 -7.54 -0.95 7.02
N ASN A 68 -6.77 -1.83 6.35
CA ASN A 68 -5.91 -2.79 7.05
C ASN A 68 -4.79 -2.12 7.84
N ALA A 69 -4.28 -0.98 7.38
CA ALA A 69 -3.26 -0.21 8.09
C ALA A 69 -3.82 0.44 9.37
N GLN A 70 -5.05 0.97 9.33
CA GLN A 70 -5.69 1.54 10.52
C GLN A 70 -6.01 0.50 11.60
N ILE A 71 -6.36 -0.73 11.22
CA ILE A 71 -6.68 -1.81 12.19
C ILE A 71 -5.42 -2.30 12.94
N ASN A 72 -4.23 -2.11 12.36
CA ASN A 72 -2.96 -2.58 12.94
C ASN A 72 -2.15 -1.49 13.67
N GLN A 73 -2.70 -0.28 13.79
CA GLN A 73 -2.16 0.80 14.65
C GLN A 73 -2.73 0.71 16.06
#